data_AF-A0A554PR34-F1
#
_entry.id   AF-A0A554PR34-F1
#
_cell.length_a   1.000
_cell.length_b   1.000
_cell.length_c   1.000
_cell.angle_alpha   90.00
_cell.angle_beta   90.00
_cell.angle_gamma   90.00
#
_symmetry.space_group_name_H-M   'P 1'
#
loop_
_entity.id
_entity.type
_entity.pdbx_description
1 polymer ?
#
loop_
_entity_poly.entity_id
_entity_poly.type
_entity_poly.pdbx_seq_one_letter_code
_entity_poly.pdbx_strand_id
1 'polypeptide(L)'
;MVYPLSRCFLRIFCLRMLRQPLWLAAVLMVCASGCSQQQGRDMAHQFSNGKPQEFFQTSVDRMATLSMRDNLQSLYLLMNKLYLRNPNQWREWGYTDATSAARDIRQAIEQQKGLPALGNRRDLAALSYALNPEFRGDRVGAFIYAIGSMLVTAHGGRTEFFMTDTIDPQFVSNAARNIEKATWMLSQRQGANGELLLFSNEISEEGSNLSFAVEFGKIVARLDLLTQMLDERYRRIGLNYAQSLLLMNFLPVQ
;
A
#
# COMPACT_ATOMS: atom_id res chain seq x y z
N MET A 1 -94.65 13.19 -2.48
CA MET A 1 -94.73 12.18 -1.39
C MET A 1 -93.33 11.65 -1.11
N VAL A 2 -92.98 11.64 0.17
CA VAL A 2 -91.69 11.28 0.82
C VAL A 2 -91.47 9.75 0.67
N TYR A 3 -90.28 9.17 0.44
CA TYR A 3 -89.20 8.90 1.41
C TYR A 3 -87.85 8.47 0.75
N PRO A 4 -86.73 8.51 1.51
CA PRO A 4 -85.33 8.54 1.07
C PRO A 4 -84.59 7.21 1.30
N LEU A 5 -83.39 7.03 0.73
CA LEU A 5 -82.35 6.18 1.34
C LEU A 5 -80.98 6.43 0.71
N SER A 6 -79.93 6.26 1.53
CA SER A 6 -78.50 6.16 1.16
C SER A 6 -77.71 7.46 0.95
N ARG A 7 -77.38 8.16 2.04
CA ARG A 7 -76.25 9.13 2.06
C ARG A 7 -75.19 8.89 3.14
N CYS A 8 -75.27 7.80 3.92
CA CYS A 8 -74.34 7.59 5.04
C CYS A 8 -73.06 6.78 4.69
N PHE A 9 -73.06 5.95 3.65
CA PHE A 9 -71.91 5.08 3.34
C PHE A 9 -70.76 5.74 2.54
N LEU A 10 -71.03 6.84 1.83
CA LEU A 10 -70.07 7.38 0.85
C LEU A 10 -68.97 8.27 1.47
N ARG A 11 -69.18 8.82 2.67
CA ARG A 11 -68.20 9.71 3.32
C ARG A 11 -67.01 8.99 3.95
N ILE A 12 -67.19 7.74 4.40
CA ILE A 12 -66.14 6.97 5.09
C ILE A 12 -65.10 6.42 4.09
N PHE A 13 -65.52 6.10 2.86
CA PHE A 13 -64.64 5.53 1.84
C PHE A 13 -63.71 6.57 1.20
N CYS A 14 -64.20 7.80 1.00
CA CYS A 14 -63.43 8.86 0.32
C CYS A 14 -62.26 9.40 1.18
N LEU A 15 -62.43 9.49 2.51
CA LEU A 15 -61.35 9.88 3.44
C LEU A 15 -60.25 8.83 3.60
N ARG A 16 -60.53 7.55 3.27
CA ARG A 16 -59.57 6.45 3.38
C ARG A 16 -58.62 6.37 2.18
N MET A 17 -59.09 6.74 0.98
CA MET A 17 -58.27 6.76 -0.25
C MET A 17 -57.28 7.94 -0.33
N LEU A 18 -57.57 9.11 0.26
CA LEU A 18 -56.62 10.23 0.28
C LEU A 18 -55.49 10.09 1.31
N ARG A 19 -55.67 9.27 2.35
CA ARG A 19 -54.65 9.08 3.40
C ARG A 19 -53.55 8.09 3.00
N GLN A 20 -53.87 7.07 2.19
CA GLN A 20 -52.91 6.06 1.74
C GLN A 20 -51.69 6.60 0.96
N PRO A 21 -51.81 7.55 0.01
CA PRO A 21 -50.64 8.09 -0.69
C PRO A 21 -49.75 8.97 0.21
N LEU A 22 -50.31 9.61 1.24
CA LEU A 22 -49.55 10.41 2.22
C LEU A 22 -48.68 9.53 3.14
N TRP A 23 -49.18 8.37 3.56
CA TRP A 23 -48.40 7.41 4.34
C TRP A 23 -47.28 6.77 3.51
N LEU A 24 -47.54 6.44 2.24
CA LEU A 24 -46.51 5.94 1.32
C LEU A 24 -45.42 6.98 1.04
N ALA A 25 -45.80 8.25 0.84
CA ALA A 25 -44.83 9.34 0.66
C ALA A 25 -44.01 9.62 1.93
N ALA A 26 -44.63 9.56 3.11
CA ALA A 26 -43.95 9.72 4.39
C ALA A 26 -42.95 8.58 4.66
N VAL A 27 -43.33 7.33 4.36
CA VAL A 27 -42.44 6.17 4.46
C VAL A 27 -41.26 6.30 3.47
N LEU A 28 -41.51 6.75 2.24
CA LEU A 28 -40.44 6.99 1.26
C LEU A 28 -39.46 8.09 1.71
N MET A 29 -39.94 9.18 2.33
CA MET A 29 -39.07 10.23 2.87
C MET A 29 -38.24 9.77 4.09
N VAL A 30 -38.80 8.90 4.95
CA VAL A 30 -38.07 8.31 6.07
C VAL A 30 -37.00 7.32 5.58
N CYS A 31 -37.29 6.53 4.55
CA CYS A 31 -36.30 5.64 3.94
C CYS A 31 -35.16 6.41 3.24
N ALA A 32 -35.44 7.56 2.62
CA ALA A 32 -34.42 8.39 1.96
C ALA A 32 -33.47 9.11 2.95
N SER A 33 -33.96 9.47 4.14
CA SER A 33 -33.17 10.14 5.18
C SER A 33 -32.26 9.19 5.97
N GLY A 34 -32.61 7.90 6.08
CA GLY A 34 -31.74 6.88 6.69
C GLY A 34 -30.46 6.60 5.88
N CYS A 35 -30.53 6.63 4.54
CA CYS A 35 -29.36 6.42 3.68
C CYS A 35 -28.38 7.61 3.71
N SER A 36 -28.88 8.85 3.77
CA SER A 36 -28.01 10.03 3.79
C SER A 36 -27.30 10.22 5.14
N GLN A 37 -27.94 9.81 6.24
CA GLN A 37 -27.34 9.92 7.58
C GLN A 37 -26.16 8.95 7.76
N GLN A 38 -26.23 7.76 7.18
CA GLN A 38 -25.10 6.82 7.17
C GLN A 38 -23.92 7.39 6.36
N GLN A 39 -24.20 7.90 5.15
CA GLN A 39 -23.17 8.50 4.30
C GLN A 39 -22.55 9.77 4.92
N GLY A 40 -23.34 10.60 5.60
CA GLY A 40 -22.84 11.78 6.31
C GLY A 40 -21.97 11.44 7.53
N ARG A 41 -22.32 10.38 8.27
CA ARG A 41 -21.49 9.87 9.38
C ARG A 41 -20.18 9.28 8.89
N ASP A 42 -20.22 8.52 7.79
CA ASP A 42 -19.01 7.94 7.18
C ASP A 42 -18.06 9.03 6.66
N MET A 43 -18.58 10.08 6.03
CA MET A 43 -17.79 11.25 5.63
C MET A 43 -17.19 12.00 6.82
N ALA A 44 -17.99 12.29 7.87
CA ALA A 44 -17.49 12.96 9.08
C ALA A 44 -16.38 12.16 9.77
N HIS A 45 -16.50 10.83 9.79
CA HIS A 45 -15.49 9.91 10.35
C HIS A 45 -14.23 9.84 9.48
N GLN A 46 -14.35 9.94 8.15
CA GLN A 46 -13.20 10.08 7.26
C GLN A 46 -12.47 11.42 7.48
N PHE A 47 -13.20 12.52 7.65
CA PHE A 47 -12.62 13.83 7.92
C PHE A 47 -11.95 13.91 9.30
N SER A 48 -12.52 13.30 10.34
CA SER A 48 -11.91 13.31 11.69
C SER A 48 -10.64 12.46 11.78
N ASN A 49 -10.50 11.45 10.91
CA ASN A 49 -9.34 10.55 10.88
C ASN A 49 -8.28 10.96 9.86
N GLY A 50 -8.60 11.88 8.94
CA GLY A 50 -7.67 12.36 7.92
C GLY A 50 -6.63 13.32 8.51
N LYS A 51 -5.35 13.17 8.14
CA LYS A 51 -4.34 14.17 8.50
C LYS A 51 -4.49 15.41 7.60
N PRO A 52 -4.36 16.64 8.13
CA PRO A 52 -4.46 17.88 7.32
C PRO A 52 -3.50 17.94 6.12
N GLN A 53 -2.38 17.23 6.19
CA GLN A 53 -1.39 17.16 5.12
C GLN A 53 -1.89 16.37 3.89
N GLU A 54 -2.89 15.49 4.07
CA GLU A 54 -3.46 14.67 2.98
C GLU A 54 -4.18 15.51 1.93
N PHE A 55 -4.61 16.74 2.25
CA PHE A 55 -5.19 17.68 1.28
C PHE A 55 -4.22 18.08 0.16
N PHE A 56 -2.91 17.96 0.39
CA PHE A 56 -1.87 18.24 -0.60
C PHE A 56 -1.42 17.00 -1.38
N GLN A 57 -2.15 15.89 -1.27
CA GLN A 57 -1.90 14.64 -1.99
C GLN A 57 -2.95 14.44 -3.08
N THR A 58 -2.54 14.14 -4.31
CA THR A 58 -3.46 13.55 -5.29
C THR A 58 -3.83 12.12 -4.88
N SER A 59 -4.82 11.52 -5.54
CA SER A 59 -5.15 10.11 -5.35
C SER A 59 -3.94 9.18 -5.59
N VAL A 60 -3.11 9.49 -6.58
CA VAL A 60 -1.88 8.73 -6.89
C VAL A 60 -0.82 8.95 -5.81
N ASP A 61 -0.65 10.17 -5.30
CA ASP A 61 0.32 10.45 -4.22
C ASP A 61 -0.10 9.77 -2.91
N ARG A 62 -1.41 9.77 -2.61
CA ARG A 62 -1.96 9.06 -1.45
C ARG A 62 -1.74 7.56 -1.58
N MET A 63 -1.99 7.00 -2.76
CA MET A 63 -1.74 5.59 -3.05
C MET A 63 -0.26 5.24 -2.92
N ALA A 64 0.65 6.08 -3.43
CA ALA A 64 2.09 5.89 -3.27
C ALA A 64 2.49 5.90 -1.79
N THR A 65 1.95 6.82 -1.00
CA THR A 65 2.22 6.94 0.44
C THR A 65 1.78 5.69 1.19
N LEU A 66 0.56 5.22 0.94
CA LEU A 66 0.01 4.01 1.56
C LEU A 66 0.77 2.75 1.12
N SER A 67 1.06 2.63 -0.18
CA SER A 67 1.83 1.51 -0.74
C SER A 67 3.23 1.45 -0.13
N MET A 68 3.93 2.58 -0.02
CA MET A 68 5.26 2.65 0.59
C MET A 68 5.25 2.22 2.07
N ARG A 69 4.28 2.73 2.84
CA ARG A 69 4.06 2.30 4.23
C ARG A 69 3.84 0.79 4.33
N ASP A 70 2.93 0.25 3.52
CA ASP A 70 2.56 -1.17 3.57
C ASP A 70 3.70 -2.08 3.06
N ASN A 71 4.51 -1.60 2.12
CA ASN A 71 5.73 -2.28 1.66
C ASN A 71 6.78 -2.38 2.77
N LEU A 72 7.06 -1.27 3.47
CA LEU A 72 7.96 -1.30 4.62
C LEU A 72 7.43 -2.19 5.74
N GLN A 73 6.12 -2.18 5.99
CA GLN A 73 5.51 -3.07 6.99
C GLN A 73 5.67 -4.55 6.62
N SER A 74 5.40 -4.94 5.37
CA SER A 74 5.66 -6.31 4.89
C SER A 74 7.15 -6.66 5.01
N LEU A 75 8.05 -5.72 4.73
CA LEU A 75 9.50 -5.92 4.87
C LEU A 75 9.92 -6.13 6.34
N TYR A 76 9.37 -5.37 7.28
CA TYR A 76 9.65 -5.56 8.71
C TYR A 76 9.06 -6.85 9.26
N LEU A 77 7.92 -7.29 8.75
CA LEU A 77 7.38 -8.61 9.05
C LEU A 77 8.33 -9.72 8.57
N LEU A 78 8.86 -9.60 7.33
CA LEU A 78 9.87 -10.51 6.79
C LEU A 78 11.13 -10.53 7.66
N MET A 79 11.62 -9.36 8.10
CA MET A 79 12.77 -9.25 8.98
C MET A 79 12.58 -10.04 10.29
N ASN A 80 11.44 -9.86 10.95
CA ASN A 80 11.13 -10.58 12.18
C ASN A 80 11.10 -12.10 11.96
N LYS A 81 10.49 -12.55 10.85
CA LYS A 81 10.44 -13.97 10.48
C LYS A 81 11.83 -14.53 10.19
N LEU A 82 12.70 -13.74 9.54
CA LEU A 82 14.09 -14.12 9.26
C LEU A 82 14.90 -14.23 10.55
N TYR A 83 14.78 -13.29 11.49
CA TYR A 83 15.49 -13.40 12.78
C TYR A 83 15.02 -14.58 13.62
N LEU A 84 13.73 -14.92 13.56
CA LEU A 84 13.20 -16.11 14.23
C LEU A 84 13.80 -17.40 13.66
N ARG A 85 13.96 -17.49 12.33
CA ARG A 85 14.61 -18.64 11.68
C ARG A 85 16.14 -18.64 11.80
N ASN A 86 16.76 -17.47 11.97
CA ASN A 86 18.21 -17.30 11.95
C ASN A 86 18.68 -16.57 13.22
N PRO A 87 18.49 -17.14 14.43
CA PRO A 87 18.72 -16.42 15.68
C PRO A 87 20.19 -16.03 15.91
N ASN A 88 21.14 -16.75 15.30
CA ASN A 88 22.57 -16.43 15.42
C ASN A 88 22.90 -15.06 14.82
N GLN A 89 22.12 -14.57 13.85
CA GLN A 89 22.40 -13.33 13.10
C GLN A 89 22.31 -12.07 13.96
N TRP A 90 21.45 -12.03 14.99
CA TRP A 90 21.43 -10.91 15.93
C TRP A 90 22.29 -11.19 17.18
N ARG A 91 22.39 -12.46 17.61
CA ARG A 91 23.16 -12.85 18.80
C ARG A 91 24.65 -12.59 18.66
N GLU A 92 25.24 -13.00 17.53
CA GLU A 92 26.69 -12.88 17.29
C GLU A 92 27.14 -11.43 17.11
N TRP A 93 26.20 -10.51 16.87
CA TRP A 93 26.48 -9.10 16.62
C TRP A 93 26.08 -8.18 17.78
N GLY A 94 25.90 -8.75 18.98
CA GLY A 94 25.83 -8.00 20.23
C GLY A 94 24.45 -7.42 20.57
N TYR A 95 23.40 -7.81 19.85
CA TYR A 95 22.04 -7.40 20.21
C TYR A 95 21.51 -8.23 21.38
N THR A 96 20.75 -7.59 22.27
CA THR A 96 20.11 -8.25 23.42
C THR A 96 19.03 -9.23 22.98
N ASP A 97 18.31 -8.87 21.92
CA ASP A 97 17.19 -9.63 21.37
C ASP A 97 16.93 -9.23 19.91
N ALA A 98 16.17 -10.07 19.19
CA ALA A 98 15.80 -9.81 17.80
C ALA A 98 15.02 -8.49 17.59
N THR A 99 14.29 -8.02 18.60
CA THR A 99 13.50 -6.78 18.52
C THR A 99 14.40 -5.55 18.54
N SER A 100 15.48 -5.58 19.32
CA SER A 100 16.50 -4.53 19.33
C SER A 100 17.20 -4.42 17.97
N ALA A 101 17.64 -5.54 17.40
CA ALA A 101 18.21 -5.59 16.05
C ALA A 101 17.23 -5.07 14.98
N ALA A 102 15.98 -5.54 15.02
CA ALA A 102 14.92 -5.09 14.11
C ALA A 102 14.67 -3.58 14.21
N ARG A 103 14.69 -3.01 15.42
CA ARG A 103 14.47 -1.58 15.64
C ARG A 103 15.58 -0.73 15.02
N ASP A 104 16.84 -1.13 15.21
CA ASP A 104 17.99 -0.39 14.69
C ASP A 104 18.02 -0.39 13.16
N ILE A 105 17.73 -1.54 12.54
CA ILE A 105 17.62 -1.65 11.08
C ILE A 105 16.45 -0.82 10.54
N ARG A 106 15.28 -0.88 11.20
CA ARG A 106 14.12 -0.05 10.85
C ARG A 106 14.47 1.44 10.91
N GLN A 107 15.11 1.88 11.99
CA GLN A 107 15.52 3.26 12.15
C GLN A 107 16.54 3.67 11.08
N ALA A 108 17.48 2.79 10.73
CA ALA A 108 18.44 3.05 9.67
C ALA A 108 17.77 3.25 8.30
N ILE A 109 16.74 2.46 7.97
CA ILE A 109 15.95 2.61 6.74
C ILE A 109 15.15 3.91 6.76
N GLU A 110 14.35 4.14 7.81
CA GLU A 110 13.43 5.28 7.91
C GLU A 110 14.16 6.62 7.99
N GLN A 111 15.35 6.65 8.61
CA GLN A 111 16.19 7.84 8.71
C GLN A 111 17.26 7.91 7.60
N GLN A 112 17.23 6.98 6.64
CA GLN A 112 18.18 6.88 5.53
C GLN A 112 19.65 6.90 5.99
N LYS A 113 19.93 6.35 7.17
CA LYS A 113 21.29 6.22 7.71
C LYS A 113 22.00 5.07 7.01
N GLY A 114 23.26 5.27 6.64
CA GLY A 114 24.11 4.21 6.10
C GLY A 114 24.27 3.05 7.08
N LEU A 115 24.29 1.82 6.58
CA LEU A 115 24.64 0.65 7.39
C LEU A 115 26.14 0.33 7.21
N PRO A 116 26.99 0.53 8.25
CA PRO A 116 28.45 0.41 8.10
C PRO A 116 28.92 -0.94 7.53
N ALA A 117 28.23 -2.03 7.88
CA ALA A 117 28.53 -3.38 7.41
C ALA A 117 28.48 -3.51 5.87
N LEU A 118 27.72 -2.67 5.18
CA LEU A 118 27.59 -2.68 3.71
C LEU A 118 28.57 -1.73 3.00
N GLY A 119 29.22 -0.83 3.74
CA GLY A 119 30.03 0.25 3.19
C GLY A 119 29.22 1.13 2.24
N ASN A 120 29.77 1.42 1.06
CA ASN A 120 29.11 2.27 0.05
C ASN A 120 28.20 1.48 -0.91
N ARG A 121 28.00 0.17 -0.71
CA ARG A 121 27.17 -0.65 -1.59
C ARG A 121 25.70 -0.32 -1.38
N ARG A 122 24.95 -0.25 -2.47
CA ARG A 122 23.50 0.01 -2.50
C ARG A 122 22.78 -1.03 -3.37
N ASP A 123 21.46 -1.08 -3.24
CA ASP A 123 20.57 -1.88 -4.09
C ASP A 123 21.03 -3.33 -4.27
N LEU A 124 21.09 -3.82 -5.51
CA LEU A 124 21.50 -5.18 -5.84
C LEU A 124 22.94 -5.51 -5.43
N ALA A 125 23.84 -4.51 -5.40
CA ALA A 125 25.22 -4.71 -4.94
C ALA A 125 25.28 -4.95 -3.42
N ALA A 126 24.46 -4.22 -2.66
CA ALA A 126 24.30 -4.45 -1.22
C ALA A 126 23.66 -5.82 -0.95
N LEU A 127 22.61 -6.19 -1.69
CA LEU A 127 21.98 -7.51 -1.60
C LEU A 127 22.94 -8.65 -1.89
N SER A 128 23.71 -8.53 -2.98
CA SER A 128 24.69 -9.53 -3.38
C SER A 128 25.81 -9.67 -2.36
N TYR A 129 26.23 -8.56 -1.77
CA TYR A 129 27.23 -8.58 -0.71
C TYR A 129 26.66 -9.17 0.59
N ALA A 130 25.46 -8.79 1.00
CA ALA A 130 24.79 -9.35 2.18
C ALA A 130 24.59 -10.87 2.05
N LEU A 131 24.44 -11.44 0.86
CA LEU A 131 24.33 -12.89 0.65
C LEU A 131 25.63 -13.51 0.08
N ASN A 132 26.78 -12.89 0.33
CA ASN A 132 28.09 -13.45 0.01
C ASN A 132 28.63 -14.27 1.19
N PRO A 133 29.21 -15.47 1.00
CA PRO A 133 29.83 -16.24 2.08
C PRO A 133 30.86 -15.46 2.91
N GLU A 134 31.60 -14.54 2.28
CA GLU A 134 32.62 -13.71 2.94
C GLU A 134 32.05 -12.55 3.77
N PHE A 135 30.74 -12.28 3.66
CA PHE A 135 30.10 -11.23 4.44
C PHE A 135 30.15 -11.54 5.94
N ARG A 136 30.76 -10.63 6.69
CA ARG A 136 30.80 -10.64 8.17
C ARG A 136 29.90 -9.52 8.67
N GLY A 137 28.73 -9.89 9.16
CA GLY A 137 27.76 -8.95 9.73
C GLY A 137 26.45 -9.67 10.02
N ASP A 138 25.53 -8.97 10.65
CA ASP A 138 24.14 -9.39 10.73
C ASP A 138 23.56 -9.46 9.31
N ARG A 139 23.43 -10.68 8.79
CA ARG A 139 23.03 -10.95 7.42
C ARG A 139 21.56 -10.63 7.19
N VAL A 140 20.72 -10.84 8.21
CA VAL A 140 19.29 -10.51 8.14
C VAL A 140 19.12 -9.00 8.08
N GLY A 141 19.76 -8.28 9.00
CA GLY A 141 19.72 -6.83 9.02
C GLY A 141 20.25 -6.21 7.74
N ALA A 142 21.39 -6.69 7.22
CA ALA A 142 21.99 -6.21 5.99
C ALA A 142 21.13 -6.48 4.74
N PHE A 143 20.53 -7.67 4.64
CA PHE A 143 19.64 -8.02 3.54
C PHE A 143 18.36 -7.17 3.55
N ILE A 144 17.72 -7.02 4.72
CA ILE A 144 16.51 -6.20 4.88
C ILE A 144 16.81 -4.72 4.62
N TYR A 145 17.92 -4.21 5.15
CA TYR A 145 18.37 -2.84 4.90
C TYR A 145 18.58 -2.56 3.41
N ALA A 146 19.21 -3.49 2.68
CA ALA A 146 19.44 -3.33 1.25
C ALA A 146 18.11 -3.20 0.47
N ILE A 147 17.08 -3.97 0.82
CA ILE A 147 15.75 -3.85 0.21
C ILE A 147 15.07 -2.54 0.63
N GLY A 148 15.04 -2.23 1.92
CA GLY A 148 14.34 -1.06 2.45
C GLY A 148 14.91 0.26 1.95
N SER A 149 16.24 0.40 1.96
CA SER A 149 16.92 1.57 1.43
C SER A 149 16.73 1.73 -0.09
N MET A 150 16.71 0.63 -0.85
CA MET A 150 16.38 0.64 -2.28
C MET A 150 14.94 1.09 -2.51
N LEU A 151 13.96 0.61 -1.72
CA LEU A 151 12.57 1.04 -1.82
C LEU A 151 12.43 2.54 -1.61
N VAL A 152 13.03 3.08 -0.54
CA VAL A 152 13.01 4.53 -0.25
C VAL A 152 13.70 5.31 -1.38
N THR A 153 14.83 4.81 -1.89
CA THR A 153 15.58 5.46 -2.98
C THR A 153 14.81 5.48 -4.30
N ALA A 154 14.15 4.36 -4.65
CA ALA A 154 13.31 4.26 -5.85
C ALA A 154 12.12 5.23 -5.82
N HIS A 155 11.70 5.65 -4.63
CA HIS A 155 10.66 6.66 -4.44
C HIS A 155 11.24 8.07 -4.18
N GLY A 156 12.43 8.37 -4.67
CA GLY A 156 13.01 9.72 -4.54
C GLY A 156 13.40 10.10 -3.11
N GLY A 157 13.69 9.12 -2.26
CA GLY A 157 14.17 9.34 -0.90
C GLY A 157 13.09 9.71 0.10
N ARG A 158 11.82 9.41 -0.18
CA ARG A 158 10.67 9.79 0.65
C ARG A 158 9.81 8.58 1.01
N THR A 159 9.02 8.73 2.08
CA THR A 159 8.01 7.75 2.52
C THR A 159 6.59 8.30 2.48
N GLU A 160 6.44 9.62 2.33
CA GLU A 160 5.18 10.31 2.09
C GLU A 160 5.36 11.22 0.87
N PHE A 161 4.32 11.33 0.04
CA PHE A 161 4.38 11.99 -1.27
C PHE A 161 3.29 13.02 -1.41
N PHE A 162 3.60 14.14 -2.03
CA PHE A 162 2.71 15.26 -2.26
C PHE A 162 2.69 15.67 -3.74
N MET A 163 1.76 16.54 -4.12
CA MET A 163 1.59 17.01 -5.50
C MET A 163 2.88 17.54 -6.17
N THR A 164 3.80 18.08 -5.36
CA THR A 164 5.09 18.65 -5.80
C THR A 164 6.18 17.60 -6.01
N ASP A 165 5.98 16.39 -5.51
CA ASP A 165 6.97 15.32 -5.62
C ASP A 165 6.83 14.60 -6.96
N THR A 166 7.95 13.99 -7.37
CA THR A 166 8.03 13.18 -8.59
C THR A 166 8.52 11.79 -8.21
N ILE A 167 7.87 10.77 -8.79
CA ILE A 167 8.25 9.37 -8.62
C ILE A 167 8.43 8.80 -10.02
N ASP A 168 9.64 8.36 -10.33
CA ASP A 168 9.94 7.76 -11.63
C ASP A 168 9.36 6.32 -11.69
N PRO A 169 8.40 6.04 -12.61
CA PRO A 169 7.82 4.70 -12.74
C PRO A 169 8.88 3.64 -13.03
N GLN A 170 9.94 3.97 -13.77
CA GLN A 170 11.01 3.03 -14.12
C GLN A 170 11.79 2.60 -12.89
N PHE A 171 12.05 3.52 -11.94
CA PHE A 171 12.76 3.17 -10.70
C PHE A 171 11.92 2.28 -9.79
N VAL A 172 10.61 2.54 -9.70
CA VAL A 172 9.67 1.68 -8.95
C VAL A 172 9.58 0.28 -9.59
N SER A 173 9.49 0.22 -10.92
CA SER A 173 9.51 -1.04 -11.67
C SER A 173 10.81 -1.83 -11.45
N ASN A 174 11.95 -1.14 -11.51
CA ASN A 174 13.26 -1.74 -11.23
C ASN A 174 13.35 -2.29 -9.81
N ALA A 175 12.78 -1.59 -8.83
CA ALA A 175 12.70 -2.06 -7.45
C ALA A 175 11.89 -3.37 -7.35
N ALA A 176 10.75 -3.48 -8.05
CA ALA A 176 9.95 -4.70 -8.10
C ALA A 176 10.78 -5.89 -8.63
N ARG A 177 11.45 -5.71 -9.77
CA ARG A 177 12.33 -6.74 -10.36
C ARG A 177 13.50 -7.10 -9.44
N ASN A 178 14.07 -6.13 -8.73
CA ASN A 178 15.15 -6.38 -7.78
C ASN A 178 14.68 -7.19 -6.57
N ILE A 179 13.45 -7.00 -6.10
CA ILE A 179 12.87 -7.80 -5.01
C ILE A 179 12.65 -9.26 -5.44
N GLU A 180 12.25 -9.51 -6.68
CA GLU A 180 12.18 -10.87 -7.22
C GLU A 180 13.56 -11.53 -7.22
N LYS A 181 14.59 -10.81 -7.71
CA LYS A 181 15.98 -11.28 -7.64
C LYS A 181 16.41 -11.54 -6.20
N ALA A 182 16.05 -10.67 -5.26
CA ALA A 182 16.37 -10.85 -3.85
C ALA A 182 15.71 -12.11 -3.27
N THR A 183 14.45 -12.39 -3.66
CA THR A 183 13.70 -13.58 -3.23
C THR A 183 14.35 -14.85 -3.77
N TRP A 184 14.76 -14.84 -5.05
CA TRP A 184 15.52 -15.94 -5.64
C TRP A 184 16.86 -16.12 -4.91
N MET A 185 17.64 -15.05 -4.71
CA MET A 185 18.93 -15.11 -4.02
C MET A 185 18.81 -15.68 -2.60
N LEU A 186 17.79 -15.25 -1.84
CA LEU A 186 17.53 -15.75 -0.48
C LEU A 186 17.29 -17.28 -0.45
N SER A 187 16.70 -17.84 -1.51
CA SER A 187 16.43 -19.28 -1.60
C SER A 187 17.60 -20.11 -2.14
N GLN A 188 18.59 -19.48 -2.78
CA GLN A 188 19.65 -20.19 -3.52
C GLN A 188 21.05 -20.00 -2.95
N ARG A 189 21.30 -18.93 -2.19
CA ARG A 189 22.67 -18.59 -1.75
C ARG A 189 23.10 -19.48 -0.59
N GLN A 190 24.16 -20.25 -0.84
CA GLN A 190 24.73 -21.21 0.10
C GLN A 190 26.15 -20.84 0.53
N GLY A 191 26.54 -21.27 1.72
CA GLY A 191 27.90 -21.20 2.22
C GLY A 191 28.79 -22.32 1.66
N ALA A 192 30.05 -22.36 2.11
CA ALA A 192 31.02 -23.37 1.68
C ALA A 192 30.57 -24.83 1.95
N ASN A 193 29.67 -25.00 2.91
CA ASN A 193 29.18 -26.28 3.41
C ASN A 193 27.97 -26.79 2.59
N GLY A 194 27.49 -26.02 1.61
CA GLY A 194 26.24 -26.30 0.89
C GLY A 194 24.95 -25.90 1.63
N GLU A 195 25.06 -25.41 2.87
CA GLU A 195 23.91 -24.90 3.64
C GLU A 195 23.51 -23.50 3.19
N LEU A 196 22.21 -23.20 3.24
CA LEU A 196 21.69 -21.85 2.94
C LEU A 196 22.29 -20.81 3.90
N LEU A 197 22.66 -19.65 3.36
CA LEU A 197 23.19 -18.54 4.17
C LEU A 197 22.13 -17.90 5.07
N LEU A 198 20.86 -17.97 4.68
CA LEU A 198 19.70 -17.58 5.50
C LEU A 198 18.57 -18.58 5.27
N PHE A 199 18.10 -19.19 6.36
CA PHE A 199 16.93 -20.08 6.33
C PHE A 199 15.65 -19.24 6.19
N SER A 200 14.86 -19.49 5.15
CA SER A 200 13.68 -18.68 4.79
C SER A 200 12.44 -19.53 4.51
N ASN A 201 12.13 -19.87 3.26
CA ASN A 201 11.07 -20.83 2.95
C ASN A 201 11.53 -22.26 3.27
N GLU A 202 10.58 -23.16 3.45
CA GLU A 202 10.82 -24.59 3.61
C GLU A 202 9.82 -25.38 2.79
N ILE A 203 10.29 -26.40 2.10
CA ILE A 203 9.46 -27.39 1.42
C ILE A 203 10.03 -28.73 1.89
N SER A 204 9.31 -29.43 2.77
CA SER A 204 9.65 -30.76 3.27
C SER A 204 8.50 -31.73 2.99
N GLU A 205 8.73 -33.02 3.28
CA GLU A 205 7.67 -34.04 3.19
C GLU A 205 6.56 -33.81 4.23
N GLU A 206 6.86 -33.16 5.36
CA GLU A 206 5.87 -32.81 6.39
C GLU A 206 5.06 -31.54 6.05
N GLY A 207 5.45 -30.76 5.05
CA GLY A 207 4.69 -29.59 4.58
C GLY A 207 5.55 -28.51 3.91
N SER A 208 4.89 -27.44 3.44
CA SER A 208 5.57 -26.28 2.85
C SER A 208 5.24 -24.99 3.59
N ASN A 209 6.28 -24.21 3.91
CA ASN A 209 6.18 -22.85 4.43
C ASN A 209 6.66 -21.86 3.37
N LEU A 210 5.72 -21.37 2.57
CA LEU A 210 5.94 -20.36 1.53
C LEU A 210 5.67 -18.94 2.02
N SER A 211 5.58 -18.75 3.34
CA SER A 211 5.11 -17.49 3.90
C SER A 211 6.11 -16.34 3.74
N PHE A 212 7.37 -16.59 3.34
CA PHE A 212 8.29 -15.53 2.92
C PHE A 212 8.05 -15.14 1.47
N ALA A 213 7.91 -16.12 0.57
CA ALA A 213 7.59 -15.86 -0.84
C ALA A 213 6.28 -15.07 -0.99
N VAL A 214 5.27 -15.39 -0.19
CA VAL A 214 3.99 -14.66 -0.16
C VAL A 214 4.17 -13.20 0.24
N GLU A 215 4.96 -12.91 1.28
CA GLU A 215 5.20 -11.53 1.71
C GLU A 215 6.01 -10.73 0.67
N PHE A 216 7.00 -11.33 0.03
CA PHE A 216 7.69 -10.68 -1.10
C PHE A 216 6.76 -10.42 -2.28
N GLY A 217 5.89 -11.38 -2.62
CA GLY A 217 4.90 -11.22 -3.69
C GLY A 217 3.94 -10.05 -3.45
N LYS A 218 3.54 -9.81 -2.20
CA LYS A 218 2.73 -8.62 -1.85
C LYS A 218 3.45 -7.32 -2.13
N ILE A 219 4.75 -7.24 -1.83
CA ILE A 219 5.56 -6.04 -2.11
C ILE A 219 5.69 -5.85 -3.62
N VAL A 220 6.05 -6.89 -4.37
CA VAL A 220 6.17 -6.85 -5.83
C VAL A 220 4.86 -6.38 -6.48
N ALA A 221 3.73 -6.97 -6.09
CA ALA A 221 2.42 -6.61 -6.64
C ALA A 221 2.06 -5.14 -6.40
N ARG A 222 2.37 -4.60 -5.22
CA ARG A 222 2.12 -3.18 -4.88
C ARG A 222 3.01 -2.24 -5.70
N LEU A 223 4.26 -2.61 -5.94
CA LEU A 223 5.19 -1.83 -6.78
C LEU A 223 4.78 -1.85 -8.25
N ASP A 224 4.38 -3.01 -8.78
CA ASP A 224 3.91 -3.15 -10.16
C ASP A 224 2.62 -2.34 -10.39
N LEU A 225 1.68 -2.40 -9.45
CA LEU A 225 0.45 -1.61 -9.51
C LEU A 225 0.76 -0.11 -9.43
N LEU A 226 1.66 0.31 -8.54
CA LEU A 226 2.05 1.72 -8.44
C LEU A 226 2.72 2.21 -9.73
N THR A 227 3.58 1.39 -10.34
CA THR A 227 4.22 1.69 -11.64
C THR A 227 3.17 2.02 -12.70
N GLN A 228 2.16 1.16 -12.87
CA GLN A 228 1.08 1.38 -13.85
C GLN A 228 0.29 2.68 -13.57
N MET A 229 0.03 2.98 -12.29
CA MET A 229 -0.68 4.20 -11.91
C MET A 229 0.14 5.46 -12.15
N LEU A 230 1.45 5.41 -11.95
CA LEU A 230 2.36 6.51 -12.26
C LEU A 230 2.44 6.74 -13.77
N ASP A 231 2.60 5.67 -14.56
CA ASP A 231 2.60 5.75 -16.03
C ASP A 231 1.31 6.39 -16.56
N GLU A 232 0.16 5.97 -16.02
CA GLU A 232 -1.14 6.53 -16.39
C GLU A 232 -1.27 8.00 -16.00
N ARG A 233 -0.75 8.42 -14.83
CA ARG A 233 -0.69 9.83 -14.43
C ARG A 233 0.10 10.65 -15.44
N TYR A 234 1.31 10.20 -15.80
CA TYR A 234 2.16 10.92 -16.75
C TYR A 234 1.54 10.99 -18.15
N ARG A 235 0.94 9.89 -18.62
CA ARG A 235 0.20 9.85 -19.89
C ARG A 235 -0.95 10.86 -19.90
N ARG A 236 -1.74 10.94 -18.82
CA ARG A 236 -2.84 11.91 -18.70
C ARG A 236 -2.37 13.36 -18.67
N ILE A 237 -1.28 13.66 -17.97
CA ILE A 237 -0.68 15.00 -17.96
C ILE A 237 -0.29 15.40 -19.38
N GLY A 238 0.37 14.51 -20.12
CA GLY A 238 0.74 14.74 -21.53
C GLY A 238 -0.48 14.96 -22.44
N LEU A 239 -1.51 14.13 -22.31
CA LEU A 239 -2.75 14.26 -23.10
C LEU A 239 -3.50 15.56 -22.81
N ASN A 240 -3.64 15.94 -21.53
CA ASN A 240 -4.31 17.17 -21.13
C ASN A 240 -3.55 18.41 -21.65
N TYR A 241 -2.22 18.36 -21.65
CA TYR A 241 -1.38 19.41 -22.23
C TYR A 241 -1.52 19.50 -23.75
N ALA A 242 -1.54 18.37 -24.46
CA ALA A 242 -1.78 18.37 -25.91
C ALA A 242 -3.18 18.92 -26.26
N GLN A 243 -4.21 18.52 -25.50
CA GLN A 243 -5.56 19.03 -25.68
C GLN A 243 -5.65 20.54 -25.43
N SER A 244 -4.97 21.07 -24.41
CA SER A 244 -4.97 22.51 -24.15
C SER A 244 -4.31 23.31 -25.27
N LEU A 245 -3.22 22.81 -25.85
CA LEU A 245 -2.58 23.43 -27.04
C LEU A 245 -3.48 23.40 -28.29
N LEU A 246 -4.19 22.29 -28.53
CA LEU A 246 -5.12 22.19 -29.66
C LEU A 246 -6.28 23.18 -29.52
N LEU A 247 -6.85 23.31 -28.32
CA LEU A 247 -7.97 24.23 -28.05
C LEU A 247 -7.54 25.71 -28.04
N MET A 248 -6.28 26.02 -27.74
CA MET A 248 -5.74 27.37 -27.89
C MET A 248 -5.61 27.82 -29.36
N ASN A 249 -5.58 26.88 -30.31
CA ASN A 249 -5.47 27.17 -31.74
C ASN A 249 -6.82 27.27 -32.47
N PHE A 250 -7.93 26.98 -31.79
CA PHE A 250 -9.27 27.30 -32.30
C PHE A 250 -9.70 28.66 -31.75
N LEU A 251 -9.71 29.68 -32.61
CA LEU A 251 -10.44 30.91 -32.32
C LEU A 251 -11.95 30.60 -32.29
N PRO A 252 -12.73 31.19 -31.38
CA PRO A 252 -14.18 31.00 -31.38
C PRO A 252 -14.76 31.48 -32.72
N VAL A 253 -15.36 30.55 -33.47
CA VAL A 253 -16.28 30.89 -34.55
C VAL A 253 -17.66 30.96 -33.92
N GLN A 254 -18.29 32.12 -34.05
CA GLN A 254 -19.64 32.42 -33.54
C GLN A 254 -20.66 31.40 -34.04
#